data_AF-A0A832WPQ9-F1
#
_entry.id   AF-A0A832WPQ9-F1
#
_cell.length_a   1.000
_cell.length_b   1.000
_cell.length_c   1.000
_cell.angle_alpha   90.00
_cell.angle_beta   90.00
_cell.angle_gamma   90.00
#
_symmetry.space_group_name_H-M   'P 1'
#
loop_
_entity.id
_entity.type
_entity.pdbx_description
1 polymer ?
#
loop_
_entity_poly.entity_id
_entity_poly.type
_entity_poly.pdbx_seq_one_letter_code
_entity_poly.pdbx_strand_id
1 'polypeptide(L)'
;MNSRELSWNIAAGIGYSFILTILMGIAYVIVKVFYPPTSFSIVPIVSLIESPALGVIQLILLGLMVAFTYPVRTRVAGESLIVVRKLAIIAAVGYLVFSLLPVAFRVPYIQTYIGLVIAADVLNGVLAGVVSSIV
;
A
#
# COMPACT_ATOMS: atom_id res chain seq x y z
N MET A 1 21.34 14.68 0.76
CA MET A 1 20.43 14.14 -0.26
C MET A 1 19.99 15.23 -1.19
N ASN A 2 19.98 14.98 -2.50
CA ASN A 2 19.57 15.99 -3.47
C ASN A 2 18.03 16.12 -3.49
N SER A 3 17.50 17.34 -3.66
CA SER A 3 16.06 17.58 -3.78
C SER A 3 15.43 16.77 -4.93
N ARG A 4 16.20 16.54 -6.00
CA ARG A 4 15.78 15.70 -7.13
C ARG A 4 15.56 14.24 -6.71
N GLU A 5 16.45 13.68 -5.90
CA GLU A 5 16.34 12.29 -5.43
C GLU A 5 15.15 12.12 -4.49
N LEU A 6 14.96 13.08 -3.57
CA LEU A 6 13.81 13.10 -2.68
C LEU A 6 12.49 13.16 -3.47
N SER A 7 12.41 14.01 -4.48
CA SER A 7 11.22 14.12 -5.35
C SER A 7 10.92 12.80 -6.07
N TRP A 8 11.95 12.09 -6.55
CA TRP A 8 11.77 10.79 -7.19
C TRP A 8 11.29 9.72 -6.20
N ASN A 9 11.83 9.71 -4.98
CA ASN A 9 11.42 8.75 -3.96
C ASN A 9 9.98 9.00 -3.49
N ILE A 10 9.56 10.26 -3.39
CA ILE A 10 8.16 10.63 -3.11
C ILE A 10 7.24 10.16 -4.24
N ALA A 11 7.59 10.45 -5.51
CA ALA A 11 6.78 10.02 -6.65
C ALA A 11 6.67 8.50 -6.74
N ALA A 12 7.78 7.79 -6.51
CA ALA A 12 7.81 6.34 -6.45
C ALA A 12 6.97 5.80 -5.28
N GLY A 13 7.04 6.44 -4.12
CA GLY A 13 6.22 6.10 -2.94
C GLY A 13 4.74 6.21 -3.22
N ILE A 14 4.29 7.34 -3.79
CA ILE A 14 2.89 7.55 -4.21
C ILE A 14 2.47 6.48 -5.20
N GLY A 15 3.24 6.27 -6.28
CA GLY A 15 2.93 5.26 -7.28
C GLY A 15 2.84 3.85 -6.68
N TYR A 16 3.73 3.51 -5.76
CA TYR A 16 3.72 2.23 -5.06
C TYR A 16 2.48 2.06 -4.17
N SER A 17 2.07 3.08 -3.42
CA SER A 17 0.84 3.05 -2.62
C SER A 17 -0.41 2.81 -3.48
N PHE A 18 -0.55 3.48 -4.62
CA PHE A 18 -1.64 3.21 -5.56
C PHE A 18 -1.63 1.78 -6.09
N ILE A 19 -0.45 1.23 -6.38
CA ILE A 19 -0.31 -0.19 -6.80
C ILE A 19 -0.82 -1.11 -5.68
N LEU A 20 -0.48 -0.85 -4.41
CA LEU A 20 -1.01 -1.63 -3.28
C LEU A 20 -2.53 -1.59 -3.25
N THR A 21 -3.14 -0.41 -3.40
CA THR A 21 -4.60 -0.24 -3.44
C THR A 21 -5.26 -1.04 -4.56
N ILE A 22 -4.69 -0.98 -5.77
CA ILE A 22 -5.17 -1.75 -6.92
C ILE A 22 -5.10 -3.25 -6.63
N LEU A 23 -3.98 -3.71 -6.05
CA LEU A 23 -3.82 -5.12 -5.68
C LEU A 23 -4.83 -5.56 -4.60
N MET A 24 -5.15 -4.70 -3.63
CA MET A 24 -6.21 -4.99 -2.65
C MET A 24 -7.59 -5.08 -3.30
N GLY A 25 -7.86 -4.23 -4.29
CA GLY A 25 -9.08 -4.30 -5.10
C GLY A 25 -9.17 -5.59 -5.92
N ILE A 26 -8.06 -6.01 -6.55
CA ILE A 26 -7.98 -7.29 -7.26
C ILE A 26 -8.20 -8.45 -6.29
N ALA A 27 -7.58 -8.42 -5.11
CA ALA A 27 -7.77 -9.44 -4.07
C ALA A 27 -9.25 -9.55 -3.67
N TYR A 28 -9.93 -8.41 -3.48
CA TYR A 28 -11.36 -8.38 -3.23
C TYR A 28 -12.15 -9.07 -4.35
N VAL A 29 -11.90 -8.70 -5.61
CA VAL A 29 -12.63 -9.28 -6.76
C VAL A 29 -12.43 -10.80 -6.81
N ILE A 30 -11.20 -11.27 -6.63
CA ILE A 30 -10.88 -12.71 -6.61
C ILE A 30 -11.63 -13.39 -5.47
N VAL A 31 -11.51 -12.90 -4.23
CA VAL A 31 -12.16 -13.53 -3.07
C VAL A 31 -13.68 -13.51 -3.21
N LYS A 32 -14.26 -12.44 -3.74
CA LYS A 32 -15.70 -12.35 -4.00
C LYS A 32 -16.21 -13.45 -4.93
N VAL A 33 -15.43 -13.83 -5.94
CA VAL A 33 -15.80 -14.91 -6.87
C VAL A 33 -15.85 -16.27 -6.17
N PHE A 34 -14.93 -16.52 -5.24
CA PHE A 34 -14.84 -17.81 -4.53
C PHE A 34 -15.61 -17.86 -3.21
N TYR A 35 -15.92 -16.71 -2.59
CA TYR A 35 -16.60 -16.58 -1.29
C TYR A 35 -17.67 -15.45 -1.28
N PRO A 36 -18.78 -15.57 -2.03
CA PRO A 36 -19.93 -14.66 -1.94
C PRO A 36 -20.77 -15.04 -0.71
N PRO A 37 -20.68 -14.31 0.42
CA PRO A 37 -20.90 -12.87 0.48
C PRO A 37 -19.72 -12.12 1.13
N THR A 38 -18.81 -11.59 0.31
CA THR A 38 -17.71 -10.72 0.78
C THR A 38 -18.04 -9.25 0.53
N SER A 39 -18.05 -8.45 1.60
CA SER A 39 -18.18 -6.98 1.54
C SER A 39 -16.97 -6.35 0.85
N PHE A 40 -17.20 -5.28 0.09
CA PHE A 40 -16.10 -4.54 -0.54
C PHE A 40 -15.19 -3.93 0.53
N SER A 41 -13.92 -4.32 0.51
CA SER A 41 -12.89 -3.73 1.35
C SER A 41 -11.53 -3.83 0.68
N ILE A 42 -10.82 -2.71 0.65
CA ILE A 42 -9.42 -2.59 0.24
C ILE A 42 -8.50 -2.35 1.45
N VAL A 43 -9.08 -2.48 2.65
CA VAL A 43 -8.49 -2.11 3.94
C VAL A 43 -8.21 -3.40 4.72
N PRO A 44 -6.95 -3.87 4.79
CA PRO A 44 -6.63 -5.19 5.34
C PRO A 44 -7.13 -5.40 6.77
N ILE A 45 -6.99 -4.38 7.62
CA ILE A 45 -7.43 -4.44 9.01
C ILE A 45 -8.95 -4.61 9.12
N VAL A 46 -9.72 -3.85 8.34
CA VAL A 46 -11.19 -3.98 8.32
C VAL A 46 -11.58 -5.34 7.74
N SER A 47 -10.93 -5.77 6.67
CA SER A 47 -11.17 -7.07 6.05
C SER A 47 -10.94 -8.21 7.02
N LEU A 48 -9.94 -8.16 7.90
CA LEU A 48 -9.74 -9.21 8.92
C LEU A 48 -10.93 -9.37 9.88
N ILE A 49 -11.71 -8.31 10.10
CA ILE A 49 -12.85 -8.29 10.99
C ILE A 49 -14.12 -8.74 10.23
N GLU A 50 -14.34 -8.20 9.04
CA GLU A 50 -15.58 -8.43 8.27
C GLU A 50 -15.55 -9.68 7.38
N SER A 51 -14.40 -9.97 6.77
CA SER A 51 -14.18 -11.15 5.92
C SER A 51 -12.75 -11.68 6.09
N PRO A 52 -12.50 -12.52 7.13
CA PRO A 52 -11.16 -12.94 7.51
C PRO A 52 -10.32 -13.51 6.36
N ALA A 53 -10.95 -14.24 5.42
CA ALA A 53 -10.29 -14.76 4.23
C ALA A 53 -9.70 -13.64 3.35
N LEU A 54 -10.47 -12.57 3.11
CA LEU A 54 -9.98 -11.39 2.38
C LEU A 54 -8.84 -10.70 3.13
N GLY A 55 -9.00 -10.50 4.44
CA GLY A 55 -7.97 -9.84 5.25
C GLY A 55 -6.64 -10.59 5.25
N VAL A 56 -6.68 -11.92 5.40
CA VAL A 56 -5.49 -12.77 5.33
C VAL A 56 -4.81 -12.68 3.95
N ILE A 57 -5.58 -12.76 2.87
CA ILE A 57 -5.03 -12.65 1.51
C ILE A 57 -4.40 -11.27 1.28
N GLN A 58 -5.05 -10.20 1.73
CA GLN A 58 -4.53 -8.83 1.63
C GLN A 58 -3.23 -8.65 2.42
N LEU A 59 -3.11 -9.24 3.62
CA LEU A 59 -1.86 -9.23 4.38
C LEU A 59 -0.75 -10.04 3.70
N ILE A 60 -1.08 -11.21 3.15
CA ILE A 60 -0.12 -12.01 2.38
C ILE A 60 0.38 -11.22 1.17
N LEU A 61 -0.51 -10.54 0.43
CA LEU A 61 -0.14 -9.69 -0.69
C LEU A 61 0.78 -8.54 -0.27
N LEU A 62 0.50 -7.86 0.84
CA LEU A 62 1.42 -6.86 1.39
C LEU A 62 2.81 -7.44 1.67
N GLY A 63 2.87 -8.60 2.32
CA GLY A 63 4.12 -9.30 2.60
C GLY A 63 4.90 -9.69 1.34
N LEU A 64 4.19 -10.19 0.32
CA LEU A 64 4.78 -10.54 -0.97
C LEU A 64 5.33 -9.30 -1.68
N MET A 65 4.58 -8.20 -1.68
CA MET A 65 5.01 -6.94 -2.29
C MET A 65 6.31 -6.39 -1.67
N VAL A 66 6.49 -6.58 -0.37
CA VAL A 66 7.76 -6.31 0.32
C VAL A 66 8.83 -7.32 -0.09
N ALA A 67 8.53 -8.62 -0.06
CA ALA A 67 9.49 -9.69 -0.38
C ALA A 67 10.06 -9.56 -1.81
N PHE A 68 9.26 -9.11 -2.77
CA PHE A 68 9.69 -8.88 -4.16
C PHE A 68 10.76 -7.79 -4.31
N THR A 69 11.01 -6.96 -3.29
CA THR A 69 12.08 -5.95 -3.32
C THR A 69 13.44 -6.47 -2.86
N TYR A 70 13.51 -7.69 -2.34
CA TYR A 70 14.75 -8.30 -1.84
C TYR A 70 15.65 -8.97 -2.88
N PRO A 71 15.17 -9.64 -3.95
CA PRO A 71 16.04 -10.41 -4.84
C PRO A 71 16.87 -9.50 -5.75
N VAL A 72 18.09 -9.14 -5.32
CA VAL A 72 19.13 -8.63 -6.23
C VAL A 72 20.48 -9.25 -5.88
N ARG A 73 21.05 -9.96 -6.86
CA ARG A 73 22.28 -10.76 -6.74
C ARG A 73 23.58 -9.99 -7.04
N THR A 74 23.51 -8.71 -7.43
CA THR A 74 24.68 -7.94 -7.89
C THR A 74 25.08 -6.84 -6.90
N ARG A 75 26.33 -6.87 -6.43
CA ARG A 75 26.92 -5.89 -5.49
C ARG A 75 26.95 -4.45 -6.02
N VAL A 76 26.79 -4.25 -7.33
CA VAL A 76 26.97 -2.95 -8.02
C VAL A 76 25.77 -2.01 -7.86
N ALA A 77 24.59 -2.50 -7.47
CA ALA A 77 23.37 -1.69 -7.31
C ALA A 77 22.95 -1.46 -5.84
N GLY A 78 23.78 -1.89 -4.88
CA GLY A 78 23.39 -2.09 -3.48
C GLY A 78 22.75 -0.88 -2.78
N GLU A 79 23.28 0.33 -2.97
CA GLU A 79 22.79 1.52 -2.25
C GLU A 79 21.41 1.99 -2.73
N SER A 80 21.19 2.08 -4.05
CA SER A 80 19.88 2.44 -4.62
C SER A 80 18.78 1.44 -4.23
N LEU A 81 19.16 0.17 -4.09
CA LEU A 81 18.25 -0.91 -3.72
C LEU A 81 17.86 -0.91 -2.24
N ILE A 82 18.70 -0.35 -1.37
CA ILE A 82 18.37 -0.20 0.05
C ILE A 82 17.20 0.78 0.21
N VAL A 83 17.22 1.89 -0.51
CA VAL A 83 16.12 2.89 -0.48
C VAL A 83 14.82 2.25 -0.97
N VAL A 84 14.86 1.48 -2.06
CA VAL A 84 13.68 0.77 -2.58
C VAL A 84 13.10 -0.21 -1.57
N ARG A 85 13.94 -0.99 -0.89
CA ARG A 85 13.49 -1.94 0.15
C ARG A 85 12.86 -1.22 1.34
N LYS A 86 13.50 -0.15 1.82
CA LYS A 86 12.97 0.68 2.91
C LYS A 86 11.62 1.28 2.52
N LEU A 87 11.53 1.86 1.32
CA LEU A 87 10.30 2.42 0.79
C LEU A 87 9.18 1.39 0.76
N ALA A 88 9.44 0.18 0.24
CA ALA A 88 8.44 -0.87 0.19
C ALA A 88 7.95 -1.31 1.58
N ILE A 89 8.87 -1.47 2.55
CA ILE A 89 8.52 -1.82 3.93
C ILE A 89 7.67 -0.70 4.56
N ILE A 90 8.13 0.55 4.46
CA ILE A 90 7.44 1.70 5.07
C ILE A 90 6.08 1.91 4.42
N ALA A 91 5.99 1.81 3.09
CA ALA A 91 4.73 1.94 2.37
C ALA A 91 3.75 0.80 2.71
N ALA A 92 4.22 -0.43 2.88
CA ALA A 92 3.36 -1.56 3.26
C ALA A 92 2.85 -1.44 4.70
N VAL A 93 3.72 -1.06 5.65
CA VAL A 93 3.34 -0.82 7.05
C VAL A 93 2.43 0.39 7.15
N GLY A 94 2.78 1.49 6.47
CA GLY A 94 1.98 2.70 6.39
C GLY A 94 0.62 2.46 5.75
N TYR A 95 0.54 1.58 4.74
CA TYR A 95 -0.72 1.21 4.10
C TYR A 95 -1.72 0.64 5.11
N LEU A 96 -1.29 -0.19 6.07
CA LEU A 96 -2.17 -0.72 7.11
C LEU A 96 -2.85 0.39 7.93
N VAL A 97 -2.17 1.52 8.12
CA VAL A 97 -2.69 2.67 8.88
C VAL A 97 -3.47 3.63 7.98
N PHE A 98 -2.87 4.10 6.89
CA PHE A 98 -3.48 5.10 6.01
C PHE A 98 -4.71 4.57 5.27
N SER A 99 -4.77 3.27 4.96
CA SER A 99 -5.96 2.66 4.36
C SER A 99 -7.21 2.72 5.27
N LEU A 100 -7.06 3.04 6.57
CA LEU A 100 -8.19 3.28 7.46
C LEU A 100 -8.88 4.64 7.22
N LEU A 101 -8.23 5.57 6.52
CA LEU A 101 -8.77 6.92 6.29
C LEU A 101 -10.15 6.94 5.61
N PRO A 102 -10.42 6.16 4.54
CA PRO A 102 -11.73 6.14 3.88
C PRO A 102 -12.86 5.59 4.75
N VAL A 103 -12.53 4.76 5.75
CA VAL A 103 -13.50 4.13 6.65
C VAL A 103 -13.65 4.88 7.99
N ALA A 104 -12.73 5.79 8.30
CA ALA A 104 -12.79 6.65 9.48
C ALA A 104 -13.98 7.64 9.43
N PHE A 105 -14.49 7.93 8.23
CA PHE A 105 -15.61 8.83 8.01
C PHE A 105 -16.80 8.06 7.42
N ARG A 106 -17.98 8.23 8.02
CA ARG A 106 -19.23 7.74 7.41
C ARG A 106 -19.65 8.71 6.30
N VAL A 107 -19.37 8.35 5.06
CA VAL A 107 -19.67 9.18 3.88
C VAL A 107 -20.77 8.53 3.03
N PRO A 108 -21.87 9.25 2.72
CA PRO A 108 -22.95 8.71 1.89
C PRO A 108 -22.61 8.73 0.39
N TYR A 109 -21.59 9.50 -0.01
CA TYR A 109 -21.21 9.69 -1.41
C TYR A 109 -19.96 8.89 -1.77
N ILE A 110 -20.05 8.10 -2.83
CA ILE A 110 -18.93 7.28 -3.34
C ILE A 110 -17.74 8.14 -3.80
N GLN A 111 -17.99 9.35 -4.31
CA GLN A 111 -16.95 10.28 -4.73
C GLN A 111 -16.06 10.70 -3.56
N THR A 112 -16.66 10.95 -2.39
CA THR A 112 -15.91 11.28 -1.18
C THR A 112 -15.09 10.11 -0.70
N TYR A 113 -15.65 8.89 -0.74
CA TYR A 113 -14.90 7.67 -0.42
C TYR A 113 -13.67 7.50 -1.32
N ILE A 114 -13.85 7.62 -2.64
CA ILE A 114 -12.76 7.55 -3.63
C ILE A 114 -11.72 8.65 -3.36
N GLY A 115 -12.15 9.89 -3.07
CA GLY A 115 -11.27 10.99 -2.72
C GLY A 115 -10.42 10.70 -1.48
N LEU A 116 -10.99 10.06 -0.45
CA LEU A 116 -10.26 9.65 0.75
C LEU A 116 -9.27 8.51 0.47
N VAL A 117 -9.59 7.58 -0.44
CA VAL A 117 -8.65 6.53 -0.89
C VAL A 117 -7.44 7.16 -1.58
N ILE A 118 -7.68 8.08 -2.51
CA ILE A 118 -6.62 8.83 -3.20
C ILE A 118 -5.76 9.59 -2.19
N ALA A 119 -6.39 10.28 -1.24
CA ALA A 119 -5.67 11.02 -0.19
C ALA A 119 -4.82 10.08 0.68
N ALA A 120 -5.36 8.92 1.07
CA ALA A 120 -4.62 7.91 1.83
C ALA A 120 -3.36 7.43 1.08
N ASP A 121 -3.48 7.18 -0.22
CA ASP A 121 -2.36 6.72 -1.06
C ASP A 121 -1.29 7.80 -1.22
N VAL A 122 -1.70 9.05 -1.45
CA VAL A 122 -0.78 10.18 -1.54
C VAL A 122 -0.04 10.37 -0.21
N LEU A 123 -0.76 10.38 0.92
CA LEU A 123 -0.15 10.57 2.24
C LEU A 123 0.80 9.42 2.61
N ASN A 124 0.38 8.18 2.40
CA ASN A 124 1.21 7.01 2.62
C ASN A 124 2.47 7.04 1.75
N GLY A 125 2.31 7.35 0.47
CA GLY A 125 3.40 7.39 -0.49
C GLY A 125 4.40 8.51 -0.24
N VAL A 126 3.93 9.71 0.10
CA VAL A 126 4.79 10.83 0.53
C VAL A 126 5.57 10.44 1.78
N LEU A 127 4.89 9.89 2.79
CA LEU A 127 5.55 9.48 4.03
C LEU A 127 6.59 8.40 3.77
N ALA A 128 6.25 7.37 3.00
CA ALA A 128 7.17 6.30 2.63
C ALA A 128 8.40 6.84 1.89
N GLY A 129 8.19 7.70 0.89
CA GLY A 129 9.26 8.30 0.11
C GLY A 129 10.16 9.23 0.93
N VAL A 130 9.60 10.02 1.85
CA VAL A 130 10.40 10.88 2.74
C VAL A 130 11.20 10.04 3.73
N VAL A 131 10.54 9.14 4.45
CA VAL A 131 11.16 8.37 5.54
C VAL A 131 12.21 7.40 5.01
N SER A 132 11.96 6.72 3.87
CA SER A 132 12.93 5.80 3.26
C SER A 132 14.22 6.50 2.81
N SER A 133 14.15 7.81 2.66
CA SER A 133 15.23 8.66 2.17
C SER A 133 16.04 9.29 3.32
N ILE A 134 15.48 9.30 4.53
CA ILE A 134 16.14 9.81 5.74
C ILE A 134 16.79 8.67 6.54
N VAL A 135 16.07 7.55 6.68
CA VAL A 135 16.48 6.37 7.44
C VAL A 135 17.30 5.44 6.56
#